data_AF-G0NMJ8-F1
#
_entry.id   AF-G0NMJ8-F1
#
_cell.length_a   1.000
_cell.length_b   1.000
_cell.length_c   1.000
_cell.angle_alpha   90.00
_cell.angle_beta   90.00
_cell.angle_gamma   90.00
#
_symmetry.space_group_name_H-M   'P 1'
#
loop_
_entity.id
_entity.type
_entity.pdbx_description
1 polymer ?
#
loop_
_entity_poly.entity_id
_entity_poly.type
_entity_poly.pdbx_seq_one_letter_code
_entity_poly.pdbx_strand_id
1 'polypeptide(L)'
;MSSWQGLTIRLKQEIVELLDYESRCNLRLCSSSDRDTVDSTKIIGKELKISETTSEMAEGKTIIRLDIDTFTIWFIGRENLTRIDRGWNGEIIEGFSETRQQNRYELIGEFMERFTRKGFVWVNTIDVDSTNFSVPETWNIKCANLKLYNLQEHYLGWLRKFVTLFQKLKKLEIGCWGNEPEISELLAQIKVTKTMKVDHYLNFTDEQLDQVEAMDLKIYSFNVTAEAIKKRLQKFLKYGGKGDELDLHTPSHELVITHEQLIPNELIVKRIRMQNEEETEYNGHIIGGFENVHGVQDRRFINYIDFGQVIRIHCRIYEKPERSDCIMYPF
;
A
#
# COMPACT_ATOMS: atom_id res chain seq x y z
N MET A 1 44.50 -2.28 9.34
CA MET A 1 43.51 -1.63 8.45
C MET A 1 42.84 -2.72 7.65
N SER A 2 41.53 -2.94 7.82
CA SER A 2 40.79 -3.89 7.00
C SER A 2 40.49 -3.25 5.65
N SER A 3 41.14 -3.72 4.58
CA SER A 3 40.86 -3.31 3.21
C SER A 3 39.70 -4.13 2.63
N TRP A 4 38.91 -3.55 1.72
CA TRP A 4 37.86 -4.27 0.98
C TRP A 4 38.36 -5.60 0.40
N GLN A 5 39.60 -5.61 -0.10
CA GLN A 5 40.23 -6.82 -0.66
C GLN A 5 40.50 -7.93 0.37
N GLY A 6 40.65 -7.57 1.65
CA GLY A 6 40.85 -8.53 2.75
C GLY A 6 39.57 -9.07 3.37
N LEU A 7 38.39 -8.60 2.94
CA LEU A 7 37.10 -9.10 3.44
C LEU A 7 36.78 -10.48 2.86
N THR A 8 36.17 -11.34 3.66
CA THR A 8 35.61 -12.61 3.18
C THR A 8 34.47 -12.34 2.21
N ILE A 9 34.24 -13.27 1.27
CA ILE A 9 33.13 -13.16 0.30
C ILE A 9 31.80 -12.94 1.03
N ARG A 10 31.56 -13.64 2.14
CA ARG A 10 30.34 -13.49 2.93
C ARG A 10 30.15 -12.06 3.46
N LEU A 11 31.20 -11.44 4.02
CA LEU A 11 31.11 -10.06 4.50
C LEU A 11 30.91 -9.07 3.35
N LYS A 12 31.53 -9.31 2.19
CA LYS A 12 31.29 -8.50 1.00
C LYS A 12 29.84 -8.61 0.53
N GLN A 13 29.28 -9.82 0.51
CA GLN A 13 27.87 -10.04 0.16
C GLN A 13 26.94 -9.33 1.14
N GLU A 14 27.18 -9.42 2.45
CA GLU A 14 26.42 -8.69 3.48
C GLU A 14 26.48 -7.16 3.28
N ILE A 15 27.62 -6.61 2.85
CA ILE A 15 27.74 -5.18 2.50
C ILE A 15 26.98 -4.87 1.21
N VAL A 16 27.11 -5.71 0.17
CA VAL A 16 26.43 -5.54 -1.12
C VAL A 16 24.91 -5.60 -0.98
N GLU A 17 24.39 -6.38 -0.04
CA GLU A 17 22.96 -6.39 0.34
C GLU A 17 22.45 -5.03 0.84
N LEU A 18 23.32 -4.19 1.39
CA LEU A 18 22.97 -2.86 1.90
C LEU A 18 23.15 -1.75 0.85
N LEU A 19 23.77 -2.05 -0.29
CA LEU A 19 23.99 -1.07 -1.36
C LEU A 19 22.72 -0.88 -2.19
N ASP A 20 22.44 0.36 -2.56
CA ASP A 20 21.43 0.68 -3.56
C ASP A 20 21.83 0.17 -4.96
N TYR A 21 20.87 0.19 -5.87
CA TYR A 21 21.07 -0.36 -7.21
C TYR A 21 22.20 0.37 -7.97
N GLU A 22 22.36 1.67 -7.79
CA GLU A 22 23.42 2.48 -8.40
C GLU A 22 24.81 2.06 -7.90
N SER A 23 24.99 2.02 -6.57
CA SER A 23 26.25 1.63 -5.93
C SER A 23 26.63 0.20 -6.29
N ARG A 24 25.66 -0.70 -6.42
CA ARG A 24 25.88 -2.06 -6.93
C ARG A 24 26.38 -2.05 -8.37
N CYS A 25 25.76 -1.26 -9.25
CA CYS A 25 26.21 -1.13 -10.64
C CYS A 25 27.65 -0.61 -10.71
N ASN A 26 27.97 0.41 -9.91
CA ASN A 26 29.32 0.97 -9.85
C ASN A 26 30.34 -0.05 -9.33
N LEU A 27 30.02 -0.75 -8.24
CA LEU A 27 30.89 -1.79 -7.67
C LEU A 27 31.13 -2.94 -8.66
N ARG A 28 30.09 -3.35 -9.40
CA ARG A 28 30.17 -4.39 -10.43
C ARG A 28 31.15 -4.04 -11.57
N LEU A 29 31.41 -2.75 -11.80
CA LEU A 29 32.35 -2.26 -12.81
C LEU A 29 33.80 -2.17 -12.29
N CYS A 30 34.03 -2.23 -10.97
CA CYS A 30 35.35 -2.04 -10.38
C CYS A 30 36.34 -3.18 -10.69
N SER A 31 35.92 -4.44 -10.61
CA SER A 31 36.78 -5.60 -10.87
C SER A 31 35.97 -6.86 -11.21
N SER A 32 36.64 -7.92 -11.69
CA SER A 32 36.01 -9.23 -11.90
C SER A 32 35.51 -9.85 -10.60
N SER A 33 36.30 -9.78 -9.52
CA SER A 33 35.90 -10.29 -8.21
C SER A 33 34.70 -9.54 -7.63
N ASP A 34 34.63 -8.23 -7.81
CA ASP A 34 33.49 -7.42 -7.36
C ASP A 34 32.26 -7.72 -8.20
N ARG A 35 32.42 -7.92 -9.51
CA ARG A 35 31.35 -8.38 -10.39
C ARG A 35 30.77 -9.71 -9.94
N ASP A 36 31.61 -10.71 -9.66
CA ASP A 36 31.16 -12.02 -9.20
C ASP A 36 30.46 -11.92 -7.84
N THR A 37 30.95 -11.04 -6.96
CA THR A 37 30.29 -10.77 -5.67
C THR A 37 28.92 -10.15 -5.86
N VAL A 38 28.80 -9.11 -6.70
CA VAL A 38 27.52 -8.45 -7.00
C VAL A 38 26.55 -9.42 -7.67
N ASP A 39 27.00 -10.16 -8.69
CA ASP A 39 26.17 -11.07 -9.48
C ASP A 39 25.74 -12.31 -8.66
N SER A 40 26.50 -12.70 -7.62
CA SER A 40 26.11 -13.75 -6.67
C SER A 40 25.26 -13.27 -5.50
N THR A 41 25.12 -11.95 -5.29
CA THR A 41 24.35 -11.38 -4.18
C THR A 41 22.93 -11.02 -4.64
N LYS A 42 21.92 -11.61 -3.99
CA LYS A 42 20.51 -11.30 -4.29
C LYS A 42 20.24 -9.81 -4.14
N ILE A 43 19.40 -9.29 -5.03
CA ILE A 43 18.95 -7.90 -4.96
C ILE A 43 17.65 -7.88 -4.15
N ILE A 44 17.62 -7.06 -3.11
CA ILE A 44 16.46 -6.81 -2.26
C ILE A 44 16.15 -5.32 -2.41
N GLY A 45 15.20 -4.98 -3.27
CA GLY A 45 14.79 -3.58 -3.45
C GLY A 45 13.99 -3.08 -2.24
N LYS A 46 14.08 -1.80 -1.92
CA LYS A 46 13.21 -1.18 -0.92
C LYS A 46 11.81 -0.92 -1.52
N GLU A 47 11.76 -0.42 -2.74
CA GLU A 47 10.50 -0.05 -3.40
C GLU A 47 10.58 -0.26 -4.92
N LEU A 48 9.50 -0.82 -5.46
CA LEU A 48 9.24 -0.95 -6.89
C LEU A 48 7.95 -0.19 -7.19
N LYS A 49 8.06 0.93 -7.92
CA LYS A 49 6.90 1.71 -8.34
C LYS A 49 6.69 1.60 -9.84
N ILE A 50 5.44 1.37 -10.24
CA ILE A 50 5.01 1.32 -11.63
C ILE A 50 3.86 2.30 -11.80
N SER A 51 4.00 3.20 -12.77
CA SER A 51 2.91 4.09 -13.16
C SER A 51 2.84 4.29 -14.65
N GLU A 52 1.66 4.55 -15.18
CA GLU A 52 1.47 4.94 -16.57
C GLU A 52 0.85 6.33 -16.67
N THR A 53 1.30 7.12 -17.63
CA THR A 53 0.74 8.44 -17.91
C THR A 53 0.47 8.58 -19.40
N THR A 54 -0.74 9.00 -19.75
CA THR A 54 -1.13 9.31 -21.13
C THR A 54 -0.55 10.65 -21.55
N SER A 55 -0.11 10.75 -22.80
CA SER A 55 0.39 12.01 -23.36
C SER A 55 -0.76 12.86 -23.89
N GLU A 56 -1.00 14.02 -23.30
CA GLU A 56 -2.01 14.97 -23.79
C GLU A 56 -1.72 15.46 -25.22
N MET A 57 -0.44 15.52 -25.60
CA MET A 57 -0.01 16.06 -26.89
C MET A 57 -0.10 15.07 -28.06
N ALA A 58 -0.32 13.78 -27.79
CA ALA A 58 -0.31 12.75 -28.82
C ALA A 58 -1.15 11.54 -28.42
N GLU A 59 -2.25 11.33 -29.14
CA GLU A 59 -3.13 10.19 -28.95
C GLU A 59 -2.37 8.85 -29.08
N GLY A 60 -2.70 7.89 -28.21
CA GLY A 60 -2.08 6.57 -28.17
C GLY A 60 -0.64 6.53 -27.63
N LYS A 61 -0.02 7.70 -27.38
CA LYS A 61 1.29 7.79 -26.73
C LYS A 61 1.13 7.76 -25.22
N THR A 62 1.86 6.87 -24.56
CA THR A 62 1.93 6.82 -23.09
C THR A 62 3.37 6.65 -22.63
N ILE A 63 3.58 6.95 -21.35
CA ILE A 63 4.86 6.81 -20.66
C ILE A 63 4.62 5.83 -19.51
N ILE A 64 5.23 4.65 -19.58
CA ILE A 64 5.30 3.75 -18.44
C ILE A 64 6.58 4.08 -17.68
N ARG A 65 6.43 4.49 -16.42
CA ARG A 65 7.53 4.79 -15.51
C ARG A 65 7.70 3.61 -14.55
N LEU A 66 8.92 3.12 -14.46
CA LEU A 66 9.35 2.07 -13.54
C LEU A 66 10.45 2.64 -12.64
N ASP A 67 10.19 2.77 -11.35
CA ASP A 67 11.18 3.15 -10.35
C ASP A 67 11.56 1.93 -9.51
N ILE A 68 12.87 1.68 -9.37
CA ILE A 68 13.46 0.67 -8.49
C ILE A 68 14.44 1.39 -7.57
N ASP A 69 14.01 1.69 -6.35
CA ASP A 69 14.76 2.53 -5.41
C ASP A 69 15.17 3.87 -6.05
N THR A 70 16.46 4.07 -6.33
CA THR A 70 16.98 5.28 -6.99
C THR A 70 16.99 5.17 -8.52
N PHE A 71 16.80 3.98 -9.10
CA PHE A 71 16.85 3.77 -10.55
C PHE A 71 15.49 4.04 -11.19
N THR A 72 15.46 4.82 -12.27
CA THR A 72 14.22 5.09 -13.01
C THR A 72 14.37 4.72 -14.48
N ILE A 73 13.30 4.16 -15.04
CA ILE A 73 13.17 3.86 -16.47
C ILE A 73 11.86 4.39 -16.98
N TRP A 74 11.90 5.02 -18.16
CA TRP A 74 10.71 5.48 -18.86
C TRP A 74 10.59 4.75 -20.20
N PHE A 75 9.51 4.02 -20.37
CA PHE A 75 9.11 3.45 -21.66
C PHE A 75 8.10 4.40 -22.31
N ILE A 76 8.62 5.30 -23.16
CA ILE A 76 7.85 6.33 -23.85
C ILE A 76 7.51 5.80 -25.23
N GLY A 77 6.28 5.31 -25.41
CA GLY A 77 5.90 4.59 -26.63
C GLY A 77 4.58 5.01 -27.23
N ARG A 78 4.48 4.85 -28.55
CA ARG A 78 3.25 4.93 -29.33
C ARG A 78 3.25 3.77 -30.32
N GLU A 79 2.16 2.99 -30.35
CA GLU A 79 2.04 1.80 -31.21
C GLU A 79 3.26 0.86 -31.02
N ASN A 80 4.02 0.59 -32.08
CA ASN A 80 5.17 -0.31 -32.05
C ASN A 80 6.51 0.44 -32.02
N LEU A 81 6.54 1.69 -31.57
CA LEU A 81 7.77 2.45 -31.40
C LEU A 81 7.89 2.95 -29.97
N THR A 82 8.98 2.60 -29.31
CA THR A 82 9.23 2.96 -27.91
C THR A 82 10.63 3.51 -27.73
N ARG A 83 10.73 4.71 -27.15
CA ARG A 83 11.96 5.25 -26.58
C ARG A 83 12.07 4.80 -25.12
N ILE A 84 13.23 4.26 -24.75
CA ILE A 84 13.54 3.83 -23.40
C ILE A 84 14.59 4.79 -22.84
N ASP A 85 14.19 5.64 -21.91
CA ASP A 85 15.11 6.50 -21.16
C ASP A 85 15.42 5.87 -19.80
N ARG A 86 16.62 6.12 -19.27
CA ARG A 86 17.06 5.60 -17.97
C ARG A 86 17.75 6.69 -17.18
N GLY A 87 17.68 6.57 -15.87
CA GLY A 87 18.12 7.64 -14.98
C GLY A 87 18.28 7.22 -13.54
N TRP A 88 18.78 8.16 -12.74
CA TRP A 88 18.83 8.05 -11.29
C TRP A 88 18.02 9.17 -10.67
N ASN A 89 17.30 8.87 -9.58
CA ASN A 89 16.50 9.83 -8.82
C ASN A 89 15.51 10.63 -9.70
N GLY A 90 14.99 10.00 -10.77
CA GLY A 90 14.09 10.65 -11.72
C GLY A 90 14.78 11.56 -12.75
N GLU A 91 16.11 11.64 -12.79
CA GLU A 91 16.86 12.41 -13.77
C GLU A 91 17.38 11.53 -14.91
N ILE A 92 17.02 11.86 -16.15
CA ILE A 92 17.44 11.12 -17.34
C ILE A 92 18.95 11.29 -17.56
N ILE A 93 19.61 10.18 -17.85
CA ILE A 93 20.98 10.16 -18.34
C ILE A 93 20.92 10.02 -19.86
N GLU A 94 21.21 11.10 -20.60
CA GLU A 94 21.08 11.13 -22.07
C GLU A 94 21.83 9.97 -22.77
N GLY A 95 22.97 9.56 -22.22
CA GLY A 95 23.77 8.45 -22.74
C GLY A 95 23.14 7.06 -22.61
N PHE A 96 22.05 6.91 -21.84
CA PHE A 96 21.37 5.62 -21.59
C PHE A 96 20.01 5.50 -22.29
N SER A 97 19.69 6.44 -23.17
CA SER A 97 18.50 6.41 -24.01
C SER A 97 18.68 5.49 -25.22
N GLU A 98 17.67 4.68 -25.52
CA GLU A 98 17.60 3.87 -26.74
C GLU A 98 16.20 3.90 -27.36
N THR A 99 16.08 3.65 -28.66
CA THR A 99 14.78 3.53 -29.34
C THR A 99 14.63 2.14 -29.94
N ARG A 100 13.48 1.51 -29.74
CA ARG A 100 13.16 0.16 -30.23
C ARG A 100 11.86 0.16 -31.02
N GLN A 101 11.85 -0.61 -32.11
CA GLN A 101 10.65 -0.89 -32.92
C GLN A 101 9.84 -2.01 -32.26
N GLN A 102 9.34 -1.74 -31.06
CA GLN A 102 8.52 -2.67 -30.29
C GLN A 102 7.54 -1.90 -29.39
N ASN A 103 6.42 -2.52 -29.07
CA ASN A 103 5.42 -1.94 -28.17
C ASN A 103 5.96 -1.85 -26.73
N ARG A 104 5.65 -0.74 -26.05
CA ARG A 104 6.07 -0.45 -24.67
C ARG A 104 5.64 -1.51 -23.65
N TYR A 105 4.47 -2.12 -23.82
CA TYR A 105 3.92 -3.13 -22.91
C TYR A 105 4.70 -4.46 -23.00
N GLU A 106 5.18 -4.80 -24.20
CA GLU A 106 6.06 -5.95 -24.39
C GLU A 106 7.44 -5.68 -23.78
N LEU A 107 7.99 -4.49 -24.02
CA LEU A 107 9.33 -4.10 -23.54
C LEU A 107 9.42 -4.07 -22.02
N ILE A 108 8.39 -3.59 -21.31
CA ILE A 108 8.37 -3.67 -19.84
C ILE A 108 8.31 -5.13 -19.38
N GLY A 109 7.52 -6.00 -20.04
CA GLY A 109 7.48 -7.42 -19.74
C GLY A 109 8.84 -8.11 -19.86
N GLU A 110 9.53 -7.90 -20.99
CA GLU A 110 10.90 -8.41 -21.21
C GLU A 110 11.91 -7.83 -20.21
N PHE A 111 11.73 -6.57 -19.84
CA PHE A 111 12.59 -5.92 -18.86
C PHE A 111 12.43 -6.56 -17.48
N MET A 112 11.20 -6.73 -17.01
CA MET A 112 10.90 -7.36 -15.73
C MET A 112 11.37 -8.82 -15.70
N GLU A 113 11.18 -9.56 -16.79
CA GLU A 113 11.69 -10.94 -16.89
C GLU A 113 13.22 -11.00 -16.74
N ARG A 114 13.95 -10.07 -17.37
CA ARG A 114 15.42 -10.00 -17.23
C ARG A 114 15.83 -9.67 -15.80
N PHE A 115 15.10 -8.81 -15.09
CA PHE A 115 15.38 -8.49 -13.69
C PHE A 115 15.20 -9.71 -12.79
N THR A 116 14.07 -10.39 -12.95
CA THR A 116 13.78 -11.66 -12.29
C THR A 116 14.87 -12.70 -12.53
N ARG A 117 15.30 -12.91 -13.78
CA ARG A 117 16.35 -13.88 -14.13
C ARG A 117 17.70 -13.54 -13.48
N LYS A 118 17.94 -12.27 -13.17
CA LYS A 118 19.13 -11.78 -12.45
C LYS A 118 18.97 -11.81 -10.92
N GLY A 119 17.94 -12.48 -10.40
CA GLY A 119 17.75 -12.66 -8.97
C GLY A 119 17.03 -11.51 -8.27
N PHE A 120 16.47 -10.54 -9.00
CA PHE A 120 15.55 -9.55 -8.45
C PHE A 120 14.18 -10.18 -8.24
N VAL A 121 14.00 -10.86 -7.11
CA VAL A 121 12.80 -11.66 -6.81
C VAL A 121 12.04 -11.16 -5.58
N TRP A 122 12.56 -10.13 -4.90
CA TRP A 122 11.95 -9.60 -3.69
C TRP A 122 12.19 -8.09 -3.56
N VAL A 123 11.15 -7.37 -3.19
CA VAL A 123 11.19 -5.95 -2.80
C VAL A 123 10.36 -5.72 -1.55
N ASN A 124 10.65 -4.70 -0.74
CA ASN A 124 9.85 -4.47 0.45
C ASN A 124 8.45 -3.95 0.11
N THR A 125 8.33 -3.00 -0.82
CA THR A 125 7.06 -2.44 -1.28
C THR A 125 6.92 -2.52 -2.80
N ILE A 126 5.74 -2.93 -3.28
CA ILE A 126 5.30 -2.76 -4.66
C ILE A 126 4.18 -1.73 -4.67
N ASP A 127 4.33 -0.69 -5.49
CA ASP A 127 3.33 0.36 -5.73
C ASP A 127 2.97 0.39 -7.22
N VAL A 128 1.72 0.07 -7.54
CA VAL A 128 1.20 0.12 -8.92
C VAL A 128 0.09 1.16 -8.97
N ASP A 129 0.29 2.19 -9.77
CA ASP A 129 -0.61 3.34 -9.84
C ASP A 129 -0.97 3.66 -11.29
N SER A 130 -2.25 3.79 -11.59
CA SER A 130 -2.75 4.34 -12.87
C SER A 130 -2.29 3.57 -14.12
N THR A 131 -1.94 2.28 -13.99
CA THR A 131 -1.51 1.47 -15.14
C THR A 131 -2.69 0.93 -15.94
N ASN A 132 -2.58 0.95 -17.27
CA ASN A 132 -3.60 0.40 -18.16
C ASN A 132 -3.07 -0.79 -18.98
N PHE A 133 -2.31 -1.68 -18.34
CA PHE A 133 -1.84 -2.91 -18.96
C PHE A 133 -1.89 -4.09 -17.99
N SER A 134 -2.02 -5.29 -18.55
CA SER A 134 -1.99 -6.54 -17.78
C SER A 134 -0.63 -6.75 -17.11
N VAL A 135 -0.65 -7.29 -15.90
CA VAL A 135 0.57 -7.79 -15.25
C VAL A 135 1.32 -8.77 -16.17
N PRO A 136 2.65 -8.62 -16.36
CA PRO A 136 3.41 -9.56 -17.17
C PRO A 136 3.28 -11.00 -16.65
N GLU A 137 3.08 -11.97 -17.55
CA GLU A 137 2.94 -13.39 -17.16
C GLU A 137 4.17 -13.91 -16.41
N THR A 138 5.34 -13.42 -16.80
CA THR A 138 6.65 -13.75 -16.21
C THR A 138 6.89 -13.11 -14.85
N TRP A 139 5.97 -12.28 -14.35
CA TRP A 139 6.10 -11.63 -13.05
C TRP A 139 6.19 -12.65 -11.91
N ASN A 140 7.24 -12.55 -11.11
CA ASN A 140 7.44 -13.38 -9.92
C ASN A 140 8.11 -12.63 -8.75
N ILE A 141 8.09 -11.30 -8.80
CA ILE A 141 8.68 -10.46 -7.75
C ILE A 141 7.77 -10.46 -6.55
N LYS A 142 8.34 -10.78 -5.39
CA LYS A 142 7.62 -10.84 -4.12
C LYS A 142 7.73 -9.57 -3.31
N CYS A 143 6.75 -9.32 -2.42
CA CYS A 143 6.81 -8.18 -1.51
C CYS A 143 6.23 -8.42 -0.12
N ALA A 144 6.52 -7.48 0.79
CA ALA A 144 5.89 -7.42 2.11
C ALA A 144 4.72 -6.41 2.14
N ASN A 145 4.78 -5.36 1.31
CA ASN A 145 3.78 -4.30 1.24
C ASN A 145 3.30 -4.15 -0.20
N LEU A 146 1.99 -4.15 -0.41
CA LEU A 146 1.38 -3.99 -1.72
C LEU A 146 0.46 -2.77 -1.74
N LYS A 147 0.60 -1.94 -2.77
CA LYS A 147 -0.24 -0.78 -3.04
C LYS A 147 -0.75 -0.84 -4.48
N LEU A 148 -2.07 -0.77 -4.66
CA LEU A 148 -2.74 -0.78 -5.96
C LEU A 148 -3.71 0.40 -6.03
N TYR A 149 -3.44 1.36 -6.89
CA TYR A 149 -4.22 2.59 -6.99
C TYR A 149 -4.60 2.91 -8.43
N ASN A 150 -5.83 3.41 -8.62
CA ASN A 150 -6.31 3.90 -9.91
C ASN A 150 -6.14 2.91 -11.08
N LEU A 151 -6.14 1.61 -10.81
CA LEU A 151 -6.05 0.59 -11.84
C LEU A 151 -7.42 0.45 -12.52
N GLN A 152 -7.43 0.52 -13.85
CA GLN A 152 -8.65 0.42 -14.66
C GLN A 152 -8.93 -1.04 -15.05
N GLU A 153 -8.96 -1.36 -16.34
CA GLU A 153 -9.43 -2.63 -16.89
C GLU A 153 -8.63 -3.86 -16.40
N HIS A 154 -7.36 -3.68 -16.04
CA HIS A 154 -6.44 -4.77 -15.71
C HIS A 154 -6.28 -5.06 -14.21
N TYR A 155 -7.04 -4.37 -13.37
CA TYR A 155 -6.95 -4.47 -11.90
C TYR A 155 -7.04 -5.91 -11.38
N LEU A 156 -8.06 -6.67 -11.80
CA LEU A 156 -8.25 -8.06 -11.36
C LEU A 156 -7.06 -8.95 -11.72
N GLY A 157 -6.45 -8.73 -12.89
CA GLY A 157 -5.26 -9.49 -13.32
C GLY A 157 -4.08 -9.27 -12.38
N TRP A 158 -3.83 -8.01 -12.02
CA TRP A 158 -2.81 -7.66 -11.03
C TRP A 158 -3.09 -8.28 -9.67
N LEU A 159 -4.33 -8.14 -9.16
CA LEU A 159 -4.70 -8.70 -7.85
C LEU A 159 -4.54 -10.22 -7.82
N ARG A 160 -5.09 -10.95 -8.81
CA ARG A 160 -4.96 -12.42 -8.92
C ARG A 160 -3.51 -12.87 -8.91
N LYS A 161 -2.64 -12.19 -9.67
CA LYS A 161 -1.21 -12.52 -9.73
C LYS A 161 -0.55 -12.34 -8.38
N PHE A 162 -0.84 -11.25 -7.68
CA PHE A 162 -0.27 -10.99 -6.36
C PHE A 162 -0.81 -11.94 -5.29
N VAL A 163 -2.12 -12.22 -5.25
CA VAL A 163 -2.72 -13.22 -4.35
C VAL A 163 -2.06 -14.59 -4.53
N THR A 164 -1.83 -14.99 -5.78
CA THR A 164 -1.16 -16.28 -6.09
C THR A 164 0.28 -16.33 -5.58
N LEU A 165 0.98 -15.19 -5.59
CA LEU A 165 2.36 -15.09 -5.12
C LEU A 165 2.47 -14.89 -3.60
N PHE A 166 1.42 -14.36 -2.95
CA PHE A 166 1.41 -13.92 -1.56
C PHE A 166 0.30 -14.55 -0.73
N GLN A 167 0.70 -15.36 0.25
CA GLN A 167 -0.23 -15.81 1.29
C GLN A 167 -0.23 -14.87 2.51
N LYS A 168 0.77 -13.99 2.63
CA LYS A 168 0.94 -13.09 3.78
C LYS A 168 1.55 -11.76 3.37
N LEU A 169 0.90 -10.66 3.77
CA LEU A 169 1.38 -9.30 3.63
C LEU A 169 1.48 -8.59 4.98
N LYS A 170 2.42 -7.66 5.09
CA LYS A 170 2.47 -6.70 6.20
C LYS A 170 1.46 -5.58 5.94
N LYS A 171 1.48 -5.01 4.74
CA LYS A 171 0.58 -3.92 4.34
C LYS A 171 -0.10 -4.23 3.01
N LEU A 172 -1.38 -3.93 2.94
CA LEU A 172 -2.18 -3.98 1.72
C LEU A 172 -3.00 -2.69 1.62
N GLU A 173 -2.79 -1.94 0.54
CA GLU A 173 -3.55 -0.73 0.22
C GLU A 173 -4.13 -0.87 -1.19
N ILE A 174 -5.44 -0.72 -1.33
CA ILE A 174 -6.16 -0.82 -2.59
C ILE A 174 -7.12 0.35 -2.69
N GLY A 175 -6.88 1.23 -3.65
CA GLY A 175 -7.75 2.35 -4.02
C GLY A 175 -8.04 2.33 -5.52
N CYS A 176 -8.67 1.26 -5.99
CA CYS A 176 -9.09 1.10 -7.39
C CYS A 176 -10.62 1.24 -7.49
N TRP A 177 -11.13 1.54 -8.68
CA TRP A 177 -12.58 1.65 -8.91
C TRP A 177 -13.09 0.36 -9.56
N GLY A 178 -14.15 -0.23 -9.04
CA GLY A 178 -14.73 -1.46 -9.57
C GLY A 178 -15.62 -2.19 -8.56
N ASN A 179 -16.59 -2.98 -9.06
CA ASN A 179 -17.57 -3.70 -8.24
C ASN A 179 -17.50 -5.22 -8.46
N GLU A 180 -16.32 -5.73 -8.79
CA GLU A 180 -16.13 -7.15 -9.13
C GLU A 180 -16.25 -8.02 -7.86
N PRO A 181 -17.24 -8.94 -7.77
CA PRO A 181 -17.44 -9.75 -6.57
C PRO A 181 -16.23 -10.61 -6.18
N GLU A 182 -15.45 -11.02 -7.18
CA GLU A 182 -14.26 -11.84 -7.05
C GLU A 182 -13.18 -11.20 -6.16
N ILE A 183 -13.13 -9.87 -6.06
CA ILE A 183 -12.16 -9.15 -5.21
C ILE A 183 -12.26 -9.63 -3.76
N SER A 184 -13.49 -9.82 -3.25
CA SER A 184 -13.71 -10.27 -1.88
C SER A 184 -13.12 -11.67 -1.64
N GLU A 185 -13.33 -12.58 -2.61
CA GLU A 185 -12.86 -13.97 -2.52
C GLU A 185 -11.33 -14.06 -2.60
N LEU A 186 -10.71 -13.22 -3.44
CA LEU A 186 -9.26 -13.12 -3.55
C LEU A 186 -8.63 -12.55 -2.28
N LEU A 187 -9.21 -11.49 -1.72
CA LEU A 187 -8.68 -10.84 -0.53
C LEU A 187 -8.84 -11.68 0.74
N ALA A 188 -9.88 -12.49 0.83
CA ALA A 188 -10.06 -13.45 1.92
C ALA A 188 -8.92 -14.49 2.00
N GLN A 189 -8.18 -14.71 0.92
CA GLN A 189 -7.05 -15.67 0.87
C GLN A 189 -5.73 -15.05 1.36
N ILE A 190 -5.65 -13.72 1.51
CA ILE A 190 -4.43 -13.03 1.93
C ILE A 190 -4.48 -12.73 3.43
N LYS A 191 -3.47 -13.19 4.15
CA LYS A 191 -3.27 -12.80 5.55
C LYS A 191 -2.56 -11.45 5.66
N VAL A 192 -3.26 -10.40 6.08
CA VAL A 192 -2.69 -9.05 6.27
C VAL A 192 -2.46 -8.75 7.76
N THR A 193 -1.22 -8.36 8.11
CA THR A 193 -0.78 -8.36 9.52
C THR A 193 -0.57 -7.00 10.18
N LYS A 194 -0.44 -5.90 9.43
CA LYS A 194 -0.27 -4.55 10.01
C LYS A 194 -1.31 -3.55 9.51
N THR A 195 -1.36 -3.33 8.20
CA THR A 195 -2.23 -2.34 7.56
C THR A 195 -3.06 -2.99 6.46
N MET A 196 -4.38 -2.81 6.49
CA MET A 196 -5.28 -3.21 5.40
C MET A 196 -6.22 -2.05 5.09
N LYS A 197 -6.06 -1.40 3.93
CA LYS A 197 -6.92 -0.32 3.47
C LYS A 197 -7.45 -0.66 2.10
N VAL A 198 -8.75 -0.90 2.00
CA VAL A 198 -9.38 -1.34 0.76
C VAL A 198 -10.61 -0.49 0.51
N ASP A 199 -10.54 0.34 -0.52
CA ASP A 199 -11.63 1.21 -0.97
C ASP A 199 -12.54 0.47 -1.98
N HIS A 200 -12.88 -0.77 -1.65
CA HIS A 200 -13.84 -1.60 -2.38
C HIS A 200 -14.83 -2.24 -1.41
N TYR A 201 -16.00 -2.56 -1.95
CA TYR A 201 -16.95 -3.42 -1.26
C TYR A 201 -16.37 -4.82 -1.03
N LEU A 202 -16.29 -5.20 0.24
CA LEU A 202 -15.89 -6.51 0.71
C LEU A 202 -17.10 -7.26 1.27
N ASN A 203 -17.24 -8.53 0.97
CA ASN A 203 -18.33 -9.34 1.49
C ASN A 203 -17.92 -10.13 2.76
N PHE A 204 -17.20 -9.49 3.69
CA PHE A 204 -16.68 -10.13 4.89
C PHE A 204 -17.80 -10.51 5.86
N THR A 205 -17.74 -11.73 6.41
CA THR A 205 -18.55 -12.15 7.55
C THR A 205 -17.94 -11.68 8.87
N ASP A 206 -18.71 -11.79 9.96
CA ASP A 206 -18.25 -11.55 11.33
C ASP A 206 -16.97 -12.34 11.67
N GLU A 207 -16.91 -13.62 11.29
CA GLU A 207 -15.73 -14.49 11.52
C GLU A 207 -14.53 -14.03 10.71
N GLN A 208 -14.73 -13.63 9.45
CA GLN A 208 -13.66 -13.14 8.59
C GLN A 208 -13.08 -11.82 9.14
N LEU A 209 -13.94 -10.90 9.60
CA LEU A 209 -13.51 -9.66 10.25
C LEU A 209 -12.69 -9.93 11.53
N ASP A 210 -13.12 -10.90 12.34
CA ASP A 210 -12.42 -11.26 13.58
C ASP A 210 -11.02 -11.86 13.31
N GLN A 211 -10.85 -12.55 12.18
CA GLN A 211 -9.58 -13.11 11.73
C GLN A 211 -8.59 -12.06 11.20
N VAL A 212 -9.03 -10.85 10.88
CA VAL A 212 -8.14 -9.77 10.43
C VAL A 212 -7.18 -9.38 11.56
N GLU A 213 -5.88 -9.52 11.30
CA GLU A 213 -4.80 -9.20 12.25
C GLU A 213 -4.38 -7.73 12.22
N ALA A 214 -4.40 -7.09 11.05
CA ALA A 214 -4.08 -5.67 10.89
C ALA A 214 -4.98 -4.80 11.78
N MET A 215 -4.43 -3.90 12.59
CA MET A 215 -5.20 -2.96 13.43
C MET A 215 -5.45 -1.61 12.73
N ASP A 216 -4.53 -1.20 11.85
CA ASP A 216 -4.75 -0.12 10.88
C ASP A 216 -5.60 -0.66 9.73
N LEU A 217 -6.91 -0.45 9.82
CA LEU A 217 -7.93 -1.11 9.02
C LEU A 217 -8.90 -0.09 8.44
N LYS A 218 -9.02 -0.05 7.11
CA LYS A 218 -10.09 0.63 6.38
C LYS A 218 -10.75 -0.36 5.43
N ILE A 219 -12.03 -0.69 5.66
CA ILE A 219 -12.80 -1.59 4.79
C ILE A 219 -14.26 -1.17 4.70
N TYR A 220 -14.92 -1.62 3.63
CA TYR A 220 -16.35 -1.47 3.39
C TYR A 220 -16.96 -2.87 3.32
N SER A 221 -17.87 -3.25 4.21
CA SER A 221 -18.47 -4.58 4.19
C SER A 221 -19.90 -4.67 4.69
N PHE A 222 -20.81 -5.23 3.88
CA PHE A 222 -22.25 -5.26 4.19
C PHE A 222 -22.74 -6.56 4.86
N ASN A 223 -21.83 -7.48 5.21
CA ASN A 223 -22.20 -8.73 5.88
C ASN A 223 -21.74 -8.81 7.33
N VAL A 224 -21.40 -7.66 7.92
CA VAL A 224 -20.88 -7.56 9.29
C VAL A 224 -21.95 -7.04 10.23
N THR A 225 -22.19 -7.73 11.33
CA THR A 225 -23.15 -7.34 12.36
C THR A 225 -22.62 -6.24 13.29
N ALA A 226 -23.53 -5.55 13.99
CA ALA A 226 -23.16 -4.57 15.01
C ALA A 226 -22.25 -5.15 16.11
N GLU A 227 -22.45 -6.43 16.46
CA GLU A 227 -21.68 -7.09 17.51
C GLU A 227 -20.24 -7.39 17.04
N ALA A 228 -20.06 -7.80 15.79
CA ALA A 228 -18.73 -7.94 15.21
C ALA A 228 -17.98 -6.61 15.15
N ILE A 229 -18.69 -5.50 14.85
CA ILE A 229 -18.09 -4.17 14.84
C ILE A 229 -17.69 -3.74 16.26
N LYS A 230 -18.54 -3.94 17.27
CA LYS A 230 -18.18 -3.71 18.68
C LYS A 230 -16.93 -4.49 19.07
N LYS A 231 -16.93 -5.80 18.80
CA LYS A 231 -15.80 -6.69 19.09
C LYS A 231 -14.53 -6.19 18.40
N ARG A 232 -14.66 -5.75 17.15
CA ARG A 232 -13.56 -5.21 16.36
C ARG A 232 -13.03 -3.90 16.93
N LEU A 233 -13.90 -2.99 17.38
CA LEU A 233 -13.51 -1.76 18.07
C LEU A 233 -12.78 -2.06 19.38
N GLN A 234 -13.27 -3.00 20.19
CA GLN A 234 -12.59 -3.44 21.42
C GLN A 234 -11.20 -4.01 21.11
N LYS A 235 -11.08 -4.85 20.06
CA LYS A 235 -9.80 -5.39 19.59
C LYS A 235 -8.84 -4.27 19.18
N PHE A 236 -9.31 -3.27 18.43
CA PHE A 236 -8.53 -2.09 18.06
C PHE A 236 -8.07 -1.28 19.28
N LEU A 237 -8.94 -1.02 20.26
CA LEU A 237 -8.55 -0.30 21.47
C LEU A 237 -7.51 -1.07 22.29
N LYS A 238 -7.60 -2.39 22.32
CA LYS A 238 -6.68 -3.27 23.05
C LYS A 238 -5.32 -3.44 22.37
N TYR A 239 -5.28 -3.55 21.04
CA TYR A 239 -4.08 -3.95 20.30
C TYR A 239 -3.56 -2.88 19.30
N GLY A 240 -4.29 -1.79 19.06
CA GLY A 240 -3.88 -0.74 18.15
C GLY A 240 -2.71 0.08 18.68
N GLY A 241 -1.78 0.41 17.80
CA GLY A 241 -0.62 1.29 18.04
C GLY A 241 -0.92 2.78 17.83
N LYS A 242 0.12 3.62 17.93
CA LYS A 242 -0.03 5.08 17.88
C LYS A 242 -0.48 5.65 16.53
N GLY A 243 -0.17 4.97 15.44
CA GLY A 243 -0.52 5.41 14.08
C GLY A 243 -1.63 4.60 13.43
N ASP A 244 -2.28 3.71 14.19
CA ASP A 244 -3.32 2.84 13.65
C ASP A 244 -4.67 3.56 13.64
N GLU A 245 -5.46 3.29 12.61
CA GLU A 245 -6.80 3.84 12.42
C GLU A 245 -7.78 2.71 12.12
N LEU A 246 -8.98 2.79 12.68
CA LEU A 246 -10.09 1.91 12.37
C LEU A 246 -11.14 2.71 11.61
N ASP A 247 -11.45 2.29 10.38
CA ASP A 247 -12.48 2.88 9.53
C ASP A 247 -13.31 1.77 8.89
N LEU A 248 -14.50 1.54 9.43
CA LEU A 248 -15.40 0.46 9.00
C LEU A 248 -16.67 1.05 8.44
N HIS A 249 -17.05 0.59 7.25
CA HIS A 249 -18.36 0.87 6.67
C HIS A 249 -19.18 -0.41 6.63
N THR A 250 -20.40 -0.37 7.13
CA THR A 250 -21.32 -1.51 7.23
C THR A 250 -22.72 -1.10 6.75
N PRO A 251 -23.67 -1.99 6.40
CA PRO A 251 -24.97 -1.54 5.95
C PRO A 251 -25.77 -1.02 7.17
N SER A 252 -26.60 -0.03 6.92
CA SER A 252 -27.68 0.28 7.85
C SER A 252 -28.75 -0.81 7.65
N HIS A 253 -28.79 -1.82 8.52
CA HIS A 253 -29.87 -2.82 8.48
C HIS A 253 -31.23 -2.14 8.76
N GLU A 254 -32.34 -2.78 8.36
CA GLU A 254 -33.72 -2.29 8.60
C GLU A 254 -34.01 -1.97 10.09
N LEU A 255 -33.19 -2.50 11.00
CA LEU A 255 -33.10 -2.09 12.39
C LEU A 255 -31.97 -1.06 12.51
N VAL A 256 -32.32 0.24 12.58
CA VAL A 256 -31.40 1.37 12.74
C VAL A 256 -30.35 1.04 13.82
N ILE A 257 -29.12 0.73 13.42
CA ILE A 257 -28.04 0.43 14.35
C ILE A 257 -27.56 1.77 14.91
N THR A 258 -27.84 2.07 16.17
CA THR A 258 -27.44 3.36 16.76
C THR A 258 -25.98 3.35 17.22
N HIS A 259 -25.40 4.54 17.39
CA HIS A 259 -24.06 4.67 17.99
C HIS A 259 -23.97 4.01 19.38
N GLU A 260 -25.04 4.03 20.18
CA GLU A 260 -25.11 3.36 21.49
C GLU A 260 -25.00 1.83 21.37
N GLN A 261 -25.46 1.26 20.25
CA GLN A 261 -25.34 -0.17 19.97
C GLN A 261 -23.98 -0.57 19.38
N LEU A 262 -23.10 0.37 19.05
CA LEU A 262 -21.81 0.10 18.42
C LEU A 262 -20.62 0.45 19.31
N ILE A 263 -20.82 1.36 20.25
CA ILE A 263 -19.84 1.74 21.25
C ILE A 263 -20.06 0.83 22.47
N PRO A 264 -19.08 0.02 22.88
CA PRO A 264 -19.20 -0.81 24.07
C PRO A 264 -19.51 0.01 25.33
N ASN A 265 -20.44 -0.49 26.16
CA ASN A 265 -20.95 0.20 27.34
C ASN A 265 -19.89 0.43 28.42
N GLU A 266 -18.81 -0.35 28.42
CA GLU A 266 -17.72 -0.23 29.39
C GLU A 266 -16.82 0.98 29.10
N LEU A 267 -16.90 1.56 27.90
CA LEU A 267 -16.09 2.70 27.50
C LEU A 267 -16.59 3.99 28.13
N ILE A 268 -15.64 4.79 28.62
CA ILE A 268 -15.92 6.14 29.11
C ILE A 268 -15.80 7.09 27.92
N VAL A 269 -16.94 7.52 27.38
CA VAL A 269 -16.99 8.38 26.18
C VAL A 269 -17.54 9.76 26.52
N LYS A 270 -16.87 10.81 26.05
CA LYS A 270 -17.32 12.20 26.14
C LYS A 270 -17.77 12.68 24.76
N ARG A 271 -19.07 12.92 24.59
CA ARG A 271 -19.63 13.50 23.36
C ARG A 271 -19.05 14.89 23.09
N ILE A 272 -18.84 15.19 21.81
CA ILE A 272 -18.42 16.49 21.28
C ILE A 272 -19.48 16.90 20.29
N ARG A 273 -20.06 18.09 20.46
CA ARG A 273 -20.96 18.65 19.44
C ARG A 273 -20.13 19.45 18.43
N MET A 274 -20.24 19.13 17.15
CA MET A 274 -19.63 19.92 16.08
C MET A 274 -20.63 20.96 15.54
N GLN A 275 -20.13 22.09 15.02
CA GLN A 275 -20.99 23.21 14.56
C GLN A 275 -21.93 22.83 13.40
N ASN A 276 -21.57 21.81 12.61
CA ASN A 276 -22.33 21.33 11.45
C ASN A 276 -22.67 19.82 11.57
N GLU A 277 -22.81 19.30 12.79
CA GLU A 277 -23.17 17.89 13.04
C GLU A 277 -24.61 17.63 12.60
N GLU A 278 -24.82 16.66 11.70
CA GLU A 278 -26.15 16.19 11.33
C GLU A 278 -26.75 15.29 12.42
N GLU A 279 -28.08 15.12 12.44
CA GLU A 279 -28.75 14.27 13.45
C GLU A 279 -28.30 12.79 13.39
N THR A 280 -27.84 12.35 12.22
CA THR A 280 -27.31 11.01 11.94
C THR A 280 -25.84 10.84 12.34
N GLU A 281 -25.20 11.90 12.84
CA GLU A 281 -23.80 11.89 13.24
C GLU A 281 -23.63 11.81 14.76
N TYR A 282 -22.56 11.14 15.18
CA TYR A 282 -22.09 11.18 16.55
C TYR A 282 -20.58 11.34 16.60
N ASN A 283 -20.14 12.33 17.38
CA ASN A 283 -18.73 12.61 17.61
C ASN A 283 -18.40 12.49 19.09
N GLY A 284 -17.31 11.80 19.43
CA GLY A 284 -16.92 11.58 20.81
C GLY A 284 -15.42 11.38 21.03
N HIS A 285 -15.01 11.53 22.28
CA HIS A 285 -13.71 11.10 22.76
C HIS A 285 -13.85 9.93 23.70
N ILE A 286 -13.21 8.81 23.39
CA ILE A 286 -12.99 7.70 24.33
C ILE A 286 -11.83 8.11 25.23
N ILE A 287 -12.11 8.31 26.52
CA ILE A 287 -11.15 8.81 27.51
C ILE A 287 -10.76 7.74 28.55
N GLY A 288 -11.38 6.56 28.52
CA GLY A 288 -11.09 5.46 29.42
C GLY A 288 -12.01 4.26 29.18
N GLY A 289 -11.94 3.26 30.06
CA GLY A 289 -12.72 2.03 29.95
C GLY A 289 -12.08 0.95 29.06
N PHE A 290 -10.81 1.10 28.67
CA PHE A 290 -10.06 0.10 27.94
C PHE A 290 -8.61 0.01 28.45
N GLU A 291 -7.96 -1.13 28.19
CA GLU A 291 -6.55 -1.35 28.47
C GLU A 291 -5.82 -1.80 27.20
N ASN A 292 -4.86 -0.99 26.76
CA ASN A 292 -4.07 -1.27 25.57
C ASN A 292 -2.76 -2.01 25.94
N VAL A 293 -2.49 -3.13 25.26
CA VAL A 293 -1.33 -4.00 25.57
C VAL A 293 0.01 -3.37 25.22
N HIS A 294 0.02 -2.34 24.37
CA HIS A 294 1.22 -1.59 23.99
C HIS A 294 1.40 -0.32 24.85
N GLY A 295 0.59 -0.14 25.90
CA GLY A 295 0.64 1.04 26.78
C GLY A 295 0.10 2.32 26.14
N VAL A 296 -0.59 2.22 25.00
CA VAL A 296 -1.12 3.39 24.26
C VAL A 296 -2.49 3.82 24.82
N GLN A 297 -2.46 4.59 25.91
CA GLN A 297 -3.63 5.06 26.67
C GLN A 297 -4.12 6.45 26.23
N ASP A 298 -3.61 6.97 25.12
CA ASP A 298 -4.02 8.25 24.55
C ASP A 298 -5.55 8.28 24.29
N ARG A 299 -6.14 9.47 24.36
CA ARG A 299 -7.57 9.62 24.04
C ARG A 299 -7.83 9.21 22.59
N ARG A 300 -8.93 8.51 22.33
CA ARG A 300 -9.35 8.19 20.96
C ARG A 300 -10.46 9.10 20.51
N PHE A 301 -10.36 9.62 19.30
CA PHE A 301 -11.51 10.17 18.59
C PHE A 301 -12.35 9.00 18.07
N ILE A 302 -13.67 9.09 18.24
CA ILE A 302 -14.63 8.19 17.63
C ILE A 302 -15.68 9.02 16.91
N ASN A 303 -15.94 8.65 15.66
CA ASN A 303 -16.96 9.23 14.82
C ASN A 303 -17.85 8.13 14.26
N TYR A 304 -19.14 8.36 14.34
CA TYR A 304 -20.18 7.53 13.76
C TYR A 304 -20.98 8.41 12.81
N ILE A 305 -21.28 7.90 11.62
CA ILE A 305 -22.12 8.58 10.63
C ILE A 305 -23.07 7.55 10.03
N ASP A 306 -24.36 7.86 10.03
CA ASP A 306 -25.38 7.10 9.29
C ASP A 306 -25.73 7.82 7.99
N PHE A 307 -25.33 7.23 6.85
CA PHE A 307 -25.68 7.69 5.51
C PHE A 307 -27.01 7.11 5.01
N GLY A 308 -27.83 6.53 5.89
CA GLY A 308 -29.13 5.92 5.61
C GLY A 308 -29.03 4.50 5.08
N GLN A 309 -28.14 4.23 4.11
CA GLN A 309 -27.87 2.87 3.61
C GLN A 309 -26.62 2.25 4.20
N VAL A 310 -25.69 3.09 4.66
CA VAL A 310 -24.37 2.70 5.13
C VAL A 310 -24.07 3.45 6.42
N ILE A 311 -23.55 2.72 7.39
CA ILE A 311 -23.03 3.27 8.62
C ILE A 311 -21.51 3.24 8.55
N ARG A 312 -20.88 4.34 8.96
CA ARG A 312 -19.44 4.42 9.15
C ARG A 312 -19.10 4.51 10.62
N ILE A 313 -18.12 3.72 11.06
CA ILE A 313 -17.43 3.92 12.33
C ILE A 313 -15.96 4.21 12.06
N HIS A 314 -15.53 5.36 12.55
CA HIS A 314 -14.16 5.81 12.47
C HIS A 314 -13.59 5.98 13.88
N CYS A 315 -12.42 5.41 14.15
CA CYS A 315 -11.72 5.56 15.42
C CYS A 315 -10.21 5.68 15.21
N ARG A 316 -9.60 6.68 15.85
CA ARG A 316 -8.16 6.95 15.79
C ARG A 316 -7.67 7.65 17.05
N ILE A 317 -6.36 7.77 17.23
CA ILE A 317 -5.81 8.63 18.29
C ILE A 317 -6.24 10.08 18.04
N TYR A 318 -6.70 10.72 19.11
CA TYR A 318 -6.96 12.15 19.08
C TYR A 318 -5.64 12.91 19.21
N GLU A 319 -5.20 13.50 18.10
CA GLU A 319 -4.12 14.47 18.09
C GLU A 319 -4.74 15.84 18.40
N LYS A 320 -4.23 16.49 19.46
CA LYS A 320 -4.59 17.89 19.69
C LYS A 320 -4.13 18.68 18.46
N PRO A 321 -4.96 19.57 17.90
CA PRO A 321 -4.49 20.50 16.89
C PRO A 321 -3.23 21.18 17.43
N GLU A 322 -2.14 21.13 16.66
CA GLU A 322 -1.02 22.03 16.93
C GLU A 322 -1.62 23.44 16.98
N ARG A 323 -1.30 24.20 18.03
CA ARG A 323 -1.66 25.61 18.06
C ARG A 323 -0.98 26.23 16.86
N SER A 324 -1.73 26.51 15.80
CA SER A 324 -1.34 27.54 14.87
C SER A 324 -1.31 28.81 15.71
N ASP A 325 -0.11 29.29 16.02
CA ASP A 325 0.06 30.65 16.49
C ASP A 325 -0.67 31.52 15.47
N CYS A 326 -1.76 32.17 15.89
CA CYS A 326 -2.57 33.02 15.03
C CYS A 326 -1.62 34.01 14.35
N ILE A 327 -1.38 33.82 13.05
CA ILE A 327 -0.77 34.84 12.22
C ILE A 327 -1.84 35.93 12.10
N MET A 328 -1.74 36.92 12.99
CA MET A 328 -2.45 38.18 12.84
C MET A 328 -1.93 38.81 11.55
N TYR A 329 -2.74 38.77 10.49
CA TYR A 329 -2.47 39.57 9.30
C TYR A 329 -2.48 41.05 9.72
N PRO A 330 -1.41 41.81 9.46
CA PRO A 330 -1.45 43.25 9.67
C PRO A 330 -2.46 43.84 8.69
N PHE A 331 -3.50 44.48 9.24
CA PHE A 331 -4.45 45.30 8.49
C PHE A 331 -3.81 46.61 8.07
#